data_AF-A0A6N3II13-F1
#
_entry.id   AF-A0A6N3II13-F1
#
_cell.length_a   1.000
_cell.length_b   1.000
_cell.length_c   1.000
_cell.angle_alpha   90.00
_cell.angle_beta   90.00
_cell.angle_gamma   90.00
#
_symmetry.space_group_name_H-M   'P 1'
#
loop_
_entity.id
_entity.type
_entity.pdbx_description
1 polymer ?
#
loop_
_entity_poly.entity_id
_entity_poly.type
_entity_poly.pdbx_seq_one_letter_code
_entity_poly.pdbx_strand_id
1 'polypeptide(L)' 'KDVRRHMVVHTGRKDFLCQYCAQRFGRKDHLTRHVKKSH' A
#
# COMPACT_ATOMS: atom_id res chain seq x y z
N LYS A 1 5.49 -4.85 -17.56
CA LYS A 1 5.40 -4.18 -16.24
C LYS A 1 3.92 -3.92 -15.97
N ASP A 2 3.33 -4.45 -14.89
CA ASP A 2 1.91 -4.25 -14.59
C ASP A 2 1.60 -2.75 -14.42
N VAL A 3 0.78 -2.21 -15.32
CA VAL A 3 0.49 -0.77 -15.40
C VAL A 3 -0.28 -0.31 -14.17
N ARG A 4 -1.22 -1.12 -13.65
CA ARG A 4 -1.98 -0.79 -12.44
C ARG A 4 -1.07 -0.55 -11.22
N ARG A 5 -0.06 -1.40 -11.02
CA ARG A 5 0.93 -1.25 -9.95
C ARG A 5 1.88 -0.07 -10.15
N HIS A 6 2.15 0.31 -11.40
CA HIS A 6 2.99 1.47 -11.74
C HIS A 6 2.22 2.80 -11.58
N MET A 7 0.94 2.82 -11.94
CA MET A 7 0.07 4.01 -11.88
C MET A 7 -0.08 4.57 -10.46
N VAL A 8 0.17 3.78 -9.42
CA VAL A 8 0.30 4.24 -8.03
C VAL A 8 1.29 5.41 -7.87
N VAL A 9 2.36 5.43 -8.67
CA VAL A 9 3.40 6.47 -8.62
C VAL A 9 2.90 7.77 -9.25
N HIS A 10 2.08 7.68 -10.29
CA HIS A 10 1.53 8.84 -10.99
C HIS A 10 0.27 9.39 -10.34
N THR A 11 -0.60 8.51 -9.85
CA THR A 11 -1.94 8.88 -9.35
C THR A 11 -1.98 9.09 -7.85
N GLY A 12 -0.96 8.65 -7.11
CA GLY A 12 -0.95 8.69 -5.64
C GLY A 12 -2.04 7.82 -4.99
N ARG A 13 -2.75 6.99 -5.75
CA ARG A 13 -3.79 6.10 -5.23
C ARG A 13 -3.17 5.13 -4.24
N LYS A 14 -3.64 5.19 -3.00
CA LYS A 14 -3.25 4.26 -1.94
C LYS A 14 -4.49 3.49 -1.49
N ASP A 15 -4.82 2.46 -2.26
CA ASP A 15 -6.04 1.66 -2.05
C ASP A 15 -5.94 0.72 -0.82
N PHE A 16 -4.75 0.56 -0.22
CA PHE A 16 -4.54 -0.36 0.90
C PHE A 16 -4.36 0.41 2.22
N LEU A 17 -5.38 0.39 3.08
CA LEU A 17 -5.35 0.97 4.42
C LEU A 17 -4.88 -0.06 5.46
N CYS A 18 -4.04 0.36 6.41
CA CYS A 18 -3.78 -0.46 7.60
C CYS A 18 -5.00 -0.48 8.52
N GLN A 19 -5.30 -1.64 9.09
CA GLN A 19 -6.43 -1.80 10.02
C GLN A 19 -6.10 -1.40 11.46
N TYR A 20 -4.81 -1.33 11.80
CA TYR A 20 -4.32 -1.00 13.14
C TYR A 20 -3.88 0.46 13.27
N CYS A 21 -3.66 1.17 12.15
CA CYS A 21 -3.30 2.58 12.13
C CYS A 21 -3.78 3.28 10.85
N ALA A 22 -3.69 4.61 10.79
CA ALA A 22 -4.14 5.40 9.63
C ALA A 22 -3.18 5.38 8.41
N GLN A 23 -2.15 4.52 8.39
CA GLN A 23 -1.23 4.46 7.25
C GLN A 23 -1.89 3.86 6.00
N ARG A 24 -1.57 4.46 4.86
CA ARG A 24 -2.04 4.05 3.53
C ARG A 24 -0.88 3.62 2.65
N PHE A 25 -1.08 2.56 1.89
CA PHE A 25 -0.12 1.96 0.99
C PHE A 25 -0.69 1.84 -0.42
N GLY A 26 0.16 2.06 -1.42
CA GLY A 26 -0.19 1.84 -2.83
C GLY A 26 -0.18 0.37 -3.23
N ARG A 27 0.37 -0.51 -2.41
CA ARG A 27 0.49 -1.93 -2.74
C ARG A 27 0.22 -2.83 -1.54
N LYS A 28 -0.39 -3.98 -1.81
CA LYS A 28 -0.76 -4.97 -0.80
C LYS A 28 0.46 -5.56 -0.09
N ASP A 29 1.53 -5.88 -0.81
CA ASP A 29 2.78 -6.42 -0.26
C ASP A 29 3.44 -5.45 0.72
N HIS A 30 3.40 -4.15 0.43
CA HIS A 30 3.89 -3.12 1.34
C HIS A 30 3.04 -3.05 2.62
N LEU A 31 1.71 -3.09 2.51
CA LEU A 31 0.81 -3.15 3.67
C LEU A 31 1.07 -4.41 4.51
N THR A 32 1.14 -5.59 3.89
CA THR A 32 1.37 -6.85 4.61
C THR A 32 2.69 -6.83 5.37
N ARG A 33 3.75 -6.31 4.76
CA ARG A 33 5.05 -6.16 5.43
C ARG A 33 4.99 -5.15 6.58
N HIS A 34 4.26 -4.04 6.40
CA HIS A 34 4.06 -3.06 7.47
C HIS A 34 3.32 -3.69 8.65
N VAL A 35 2.19 -4.34 8.40
CA VAL A 35 1.41 -5.00 9.46
C VAL A 35 2.28 -5.99 10.22
N LYS A 36 3.03 -6.87 9.54
CA LYS A 36 3.89 -7.87 10.19
C LYS A 36 5.06 -7.30 11.01
N LYS A 37 5.51 -6.07 10.74
CA LYS A 37 6.71 -5.48 11.36
C LYS A 37 6.38 -4.36 12.34
N SER A 38 5.21 -3.75 12.22
CA SER A 38 4.80 -2.56 12.97
C SER A 38 3.62 -2.85 13.91
N HIS A 39 2.96 -3.99 13.76
CA HIS A 39 1.85 -4.48 14.58
C HIS A 39 2.05 -5.96 14.89
#